data_AF-A0A377YXB4-F1
#
_entry.id   AF-A0A377YXB4-F1
#
_cell.length_a   1.000
_cell.length_b   1.000
_cell.length_c   1.000
_cell.angle_alpha   90.00
_cell.angle_beta   90.00
_cell.angle_gamma   90.00
#
_symmetry.space_group_name_H-M   'P 1'
#
loop_
_entity.id
_entity.type
_entity.pdbx_description
1 polymer ?
#
loop_
_entity_poly.entity_id
_entity_poly.type
_entity_poly.pdbx_seq_one_letter_code
_entity_poly.pdbx_strand_id
1 'polypeptide(L)'
;MEGIKTFDELLEKHGQGYGCEVCKPTVGSLLASCWNEYILKPQHTPLQDSNDNFLANIQKDGTYSVIPRSAGGEITPEGLVAVGRIAREFNLYTKITGSQRIGLFGAQKDDLPKTLAAAN
;
A
#
# COMPACT_ATOMS: atom_id res chain seq x y z
N MET A 1 -5.63 -4.34 28.75
CA MET A 1 -5.94 -4.39 27.31
C MET A 1 -6.14 -5.84 26.93
N GLU A 2 -7.25 -6.18 26.27
CA GLU A 2 -7.61 -7.57 25.93
C GLU A 2 -6.70 -8.24 24.88
N GLY A 3 -5.75 -7.51 24.30
CA GLY A 3 -4.72 -8.08 23.44
C GLY A 3 -5.22 -8.57 22.07
N ILE A 4 -6.40 -8.12 21.62
CA ILE A 4 -7.01 -8.54 20.35
C ILE A 4 -6.14 -8.13 19.17
N LYS A 5 -5.77 -9.09 18.32
CA LYS A 5 -4.86 -8.87 17.17
C LYS A 5 -5.48 -9.10 15.80
N THR A 6 -6.67 -9.68 15.74
CA THR A 6 -7.32 -10.03 14.47
C THR A 6 -8.77 -9.57 14.46
N PHE A 7 -9.30 -9.36 13.25
CA PHE A 7 -10.71 -9.03 13.07
C PHE A 7 -11.62 -10.17 13.54
N ASP A 8 -11.24 -11.43 13.26
CA ASP A 8 -12.02 -12.60 13.64
C ASP A 8 -12.15 -12.72 15.17
N GLU A 9 -11.06 -12.50 15.91
CA GLU A 9 -11.09 -12.50 17.38
C GLU A 9 -11.97 -11.35 17.93
N LEU A 10 -11.93 -10.17 17.30
CA LEU A 10 -12.79 -9.05 17.67
C LEU A 10 -14.26 -9.37 17.40
N LEU A 11 -14.54 -9.97 16.25
CA LEU A 11 -15.89 -10.30 15.80
C LEU A 11 -16.51 -11.39 16.68
N GLU A 12 -15.74 -12.40 17.07
CA GLU A 12 -16.17 -13.48 17.96
C GLU A 12 -16.55 -12.95 19.35
N LYS A 13 -15.79 -11.98 19.89
CA LYS A 13 -16.01 -11.43 21.22
C LYS A 13 -17.10 -10.35 21.27
N HIS A 14 -17.13 -9.47 20.27
CA HIS A 14 -17.86 -8.20 20.34
C HIS A 14 -18.82 -7.97 19.17
N GLY A 15 -18.94 -8.92 18.23
CA GLY A 15 -19.73 -8.76 17.02
C GLY A 15 -20.55 -9.99 16.64
N GLN A 16 -21.11 -9.97 15.43
CA GLN A 16 -21.98 -11.03 14.89
C GLN A 16 -21.85 -11.09 13.36
N GLY A 17 -22.15 -12.27 12.79
CA GLY A 17 -22.12 -12.48 11.33
C GLY A 17 -20.71 -12.37 10.75
N TYR A 18 -20.55 -11.58 9.69
CA TYR A 18 -19.26 -11.34 9.02
C TYR A 18 -18.75 -9.89 9.21
N GLY A 19 -19.33 -9.17 10.17
CA GLY A 19 -19.18 -7.73 10.32
C GLY A 19 -19.94 -6.93 9.26
N CYS A 20 -19.66 -5.63 9.20
CA CYS A 20 -20.26 -4.68 8.28
C CYS A 20 -19.20 -3.95 7.43
N GLU A 21 -19.65 -3.27 6.37
CA GLU A 21 -18.78 -2.50 5.45
C GLU A 21 -17.99 -1.38 6.13
N VAL A 22 -18.53 -0.79 7.20
CA VAL A 22 -17.86 0.23 8.02
C VAL A 22 -16.95 -0.42 9.08
N CYS A 23 -17.35 -1.59 9.58
CA CYS A 23 -16.70 -2.27 10.70
C CYS A 23 -15.30 -2.75 10.33
N LYS A 24 -15.15 -3.41 9.17
CA LYS A 24 -13.88 -3.97 8.68
C LYS A 24 -12.76 -2.93 8.52
N PRO A 25 -12.94 -1.82 7.78
CA PRO A 25 -11.89 -0.81 7.64
C PRO A 25 -11.60 -0.09 8.97
N THR A 26 -12.62 0.13 9.80
CA THR A 26 -12.44 0.75 11.13
C THR A 26 -11.56 -0.11 12.02
N VAL A 27 -11.85 -1.41 12.11
CA VAL A 27 -11.05 -2.34 12.91
C VAL A 27 -9.67 -2.56 12.30
N GLY A 28 -9.56 -2.64 10.96
CA GLY A 28 -8.27 -2.70 10.28
C GLY A 28 -7.35 -1.54 10.65
N SER A 29 -7.87 -0.31 10.65
CA SER A 29 -7.14 0.89 11.07
C SER A 29 -6.72 0.85 12.55
N LEU A 30 -7.59 0.38 13.44
CA LEU A 30 -7.27 0.21 14.86
C LEU A 30 -6.17 -0.83 15.07
N LEU A 31 -6.26 -2.00 14.43
CA LEU A 31 -5.25 -3.06 14.54
C LEU A 31 -3.89 -2.60 13.98
N ALA A 32 -3.88 -1.90 12.86
CA ALA A 32 -2.65 -1.30 12.31
C ALA A 32 -2.03 -0.28 13.27
N SER A 33 -2.86 0.56 13.93
CA SER A 33 -2.38 1.56 14.89
C SER A 33 -1.84 0.94 16.18
N CYS A 34 -2.48 -0.14 16.67
CA CYS A 34 -2.08 -0.80 17.92
C CYS A 34 -0.85 -1.69 17.75
N TRP A 35 -0.72 -2.38 16.62
CA TRP A 35 0.26 -3.46 16.45
C TRP A 35 1.28 -3.21 15.34
N ASN A 36 0.97 -2.33 14.39
CA ASN A 36 1.83 -1.95 13.25
C ASN A 36 2.44 -3.16 12.52
N GLU A 37 1.65 -4.21 12.33
CA GLU A 37 2.07 -5.39 11.59
C GLU A 37 2.05 -5.14 10.07
N TYR A 38 2.80 -5.97 9.32
CA TYR A 38 2.82 -5.87 7.86
C TYR A 38 1.43 -6.08 7.25
N ILE A 39 0.97 -5.06 6.51
CA ILE A 39 -0.43 -4.92 6.06
C ILE A 39 -0.88 -6.00 5.07
N LEU A 40 0.06 -6.62 4.34
CA LEU A 40 -0.23 -7.72 3.40
C LEU A 40 -0.11 -9.12 4.01
N LYS A 41 -0.06 -9.24 5.34
CA LYS A 41 -0.24 -10.54 5.99
C LYS A 41 -1.65 -11.06 5.68
N PRO A 42 -1.85 -12.39 5.48
CA PRO A 42 -3.13 -12.97 5.11
C PRO A 42 -4.31 -12.58 6.03
N GLN A 43 -4.05 -12.31 7.30
CA GLN A 43 -5.06 -11.92 8.29
C GLN A 43 -5.48 -10.45 8.18
N HIS A 44 -4.64 -9.59 7.59
CA HIS A 44 -4.84 -8.15 7.50
C HIS A 44 -5.36 -7.72 6.13
N THR A 45 -4.92 -8.38 5.04
CA THR A 45 -5.29 -8.11 3.65
C THR A 45 -6.81 -7.98 3.43
N PRO A 46 -7.68 -8.85 3.98
CA PRO A 46 -9.12 -8.75 3.76
C PRO A 46 -9.79 -7.50 4.38
N LEU A 47 -9.06 -6.79 5.25
CA LEU A 47 -9.53 -5.57 5.91
C LEU A 47 -9.11 -4.29 5.18
N GLN A 48 -8.23 -4.42 4.18
CA GLN A 48 -7.61 -3.30 3.48
C GLN A 48 -8.40 -2.90 2.25
N ASP A 49 -8.31 -1.62 1.91
CA ASP A 49 -8.83 -1.12 0.64
C ASP A 49 -7.89 -1.43 -0.53
N SER A 50 -8.24 -0.96 -1.73
CA SER A 50 -7.44 -1.23 -2.93
C SER A 50 -6.02 -0.65 -2.83
N ASN A 51 -5.85 0.53 -2.22
CA ASN A 51 -4.55 1.19 -2.19
C ASN A 51 -3.58 0.45 -1.27
N ASP A 52 -4.06 0.04 -0.10
CA ASP A 52 -3.29 -0.71 0.89
C ASP A 52 -2.97 -2.13 0.40
N ASN A 53 -3.90 -2.78 -0.30
CA ASN A 53 -3.68 -4.10 -0.90
C ASN A 53 -2.59 -4.10 -1.99
N PHE A 54 -2.48 -2.99 -2.74
CA PHE A 54 -1.52 -2.88 -3.82
C PHE A 54 -0.31 -2.01 -3.48
N LEU A 55 -0.23 -1.46 -2.27
CA LEU A 55 0.81 -0.52 -1.85
C LEU A 55 1.03 0.62 -2.87
N ALA A 56 -0.06 1.04 -3.53
CA ALA A 56 -0.06 1.96 -4.65
C ALA A 56 -1.40 2.69 -4.73
N ASN A 57 -1.43 3.91 -5.25
CA ASN A 57 -2.68 4.70 -5.27
C ASN A 57 -3.39 4.56 -6.62
N ILE A 58 -4.65 4.12 -6.59
CA ILE A 58 -5.51 4.08 -7.78
C ILE A 58 -5.78 5.48 -8.33
N GLN A 59 -5.73 5.62 -9.66
CA GLN A 59 -6.01 6.85 -10.40
C GLN A 59 -7.41 6.79 -11.04
N LYS A 60 -7.93 7.94 -11.50
CA LYS A 60 -9.27 8.03 -12.10
C LYS A 60 -9.43 7.20 -13.38
N ASP A 61 -8.34 6.95 -14.08
CA ASP A 61 -8.29 6.13 -15.30
C ASP A 61 -8.12 4.63 -15.02
N GLY A 62 -8.13 4.22 -13.75
CA GLY A 62 -7.96 2.83 -13.31
C GLY A 62 -6.51 2.35 -13.23
N THR A 63 -5.53 3.18 -13.62
CA THR A 63 -4.11 2.90 -13.42
C THR A 63 -3.68 3.19 -11.98
N TYR A 64 -2.45 2.81 -11.63
CA TYR A 64 -1.89 3.06 -10.32
C TYR A 64 -0.71 4.02 -10.37
N SER A 65 -0.52 4.74 -9.27
CA SER A 65 0.71 5.47 -8.99
C SER A 65 1.51 4.80 -7.87
N VAL A 66 2.80 4.60 -8.11
CA VAL A 66 3.76 4.07 -7.14
C VAL A 66 4.71 5.19 -6.74
N ILE A 67 4.84 5.45 -5.45
CA ILE A 67 5.74 6.47 -4.91
C ILE A 67 6.70 5.76 -3.95
N PRO A 68 7.92 5.41 -4.41
CA PRO A 68 8.90 4.74 -3.58
C PRO A 68 9.22 5.52 -2.31
N ARG A 69 9.52 4.80 -1.24
CA ARG A 69 9.91 5.42 0.02
C ARG A 69 11.30 6.05 -0.15
N SER A 70 11.41 7.32 0.20
CA SER A 70 12.68 8.05 0.27
C SER A 70 12.68 8.83 1.58
N ALA A 71 13.38 8.32 2.59
CA ALA A 71 13.42 8.93 3.92
C ALA A 71 14.17 10.26 3.82
N GLY A 72 13.55 11.36 4.25
CA GLY A 72 14.14 12.70 4.14
C GLY A 72 14.39 13.18 2.70
N GLY A 73 13.84 12.51 1.69
CA GLY A 73 14.15 12.81 0.28
C GLY A 73 15.48 12.23 -0.21
N GLU A 74 16.13 11.36 0.58
CA GLU A 74 17.39 10.73 0.19
C GLU A 74 17.17 9.65 -0.87
N ILE A 75 18.02 9.67 -1.90
CA ILE A 75 18.10 8.65 -2.95
C ILE A 75 19.56 8.50 -3.37
N THR A 76 20.03 7.26 -3.47
CA THR A 76 21.39 6.99 -3.98
C THR A 76 21.44 7.18 -5.50
N PRO A 77 22.63 7.41 -6.10
CA PRO A 77 22.78 7.42 -7.56
C PRO A 77 22.21 6.15 -8.21
N GLU A 78 22.46 4.98 -7.62
CA GLU A 78 21.97 3.69 -8.10
C GLU A 78 20.44 3.59 -8.01
N GLY A 79 19.86 4.07 -6.91
CA GLY A 79 18.42 4.14 -6.72
C GLY A 79 17.75 5.04 -7.76
N LEU A 80 18.37 6.19 -8.06
CA LEU A 80 17.88 7.11 -9.08
C LEU A 80 17.88 6.46 -10.48
N VAL A 81 18.97 5.75 -10.82
CA VAL A 81 19.05 4.98 -12.07
C VAL A 81 18.01 3.85 -12.11
N ALA A 82 17.79 3.15 -11.00
CA ALA A 82 16.79 2.09 -10.90
C ALA A 82 15.37 2.62 -11.15
N VAL A 83 14.99 3.73 -10.52
CA VAL A 83 13.71 4.40 -10.72
C VAL A 83 13.53 4.80 -12.19
N GLY A 84 14.55 5.39 -12.81
CA GLY A 84 14.51 5.74 -14.23
C GLY A 84 14.37 4.53 -15.16
N ARG A 85 15.03 3.41 -14.84
CA ARG A 85 14.91 2.16 -15.60
C ARG A 85 13.49 1.60 -15.53
N ILE A 86 12.89 1.55 -14.34
CA ILE A 86 11.51 1.07 -14.13
C ILE A 86 10.52 1.97 -14.87
N ALA A 87 10.67 3.28 -14.73
CA ALA A 87 9.82 4.23 -15.43
C ALA A 87 9.82 4.00 -16.94
N ARG A 88 11.00 3.74 -17.52
CA ARG A 88 11.13 3.44 -18.94
C ARG A 88 10.56 2.06 -19.32
N GLU A 89 10.85 1.03 -18.54
CA GLU A 89 10.41 -0.35 -18.79
C GLU A 89 8.88 -0.48 -18.84
N PHE A 90 8.20 0.20 -17.92
CA PHE A 90 6.73 0.17 -17.80
C PHE A 90 6.05 1.38 -18.44
N ASN A 91 6.79 2.22 -19.18
CA ASN A 91 6.29 3.43 -19.83
C ASN A 91 5.48 4.35 -18.89
N LEU A 92 6.04 4.63 -17.71
CA LEU A 92 5.38 5.38 -16.64
C LEU A 92 5.70 6.87 -16.73
N TYR A 93 4.65 7.69 -16.62
CA TYR A 93 4.83 9.12 -16.43
C TYR A 93 5.48 9.38 -15.07
N THR A 94 6.52 10.21 -15.04
CA THR A 94 7.32 10.45 -13.83
C THR A 94 7.35 11.93 -13.49
N LYS A 95 7.09 12.27 -12.23
CA LYS A 95 7.22 13.64 -11.72
C LYS A 95 7.70 13.65 -10.28
N ILE A 96 8.32 14.76 -9.88
CA ILE A 96 8.49 15.06 -8.45
C ILE A 96 7.11 15.45 -7.90
N THR A 97 6.72 14.80 -6.81
CA THR A 97 5.46 15.05 -6.11
C THR A 97 5.60 16.22 -5.13
N GLY A 98 4.49 16.76 -4.63
CA GLY A 98 4.50 17.77 -3.57
C GLY A 98 5.19 17.32 -2.27
N SER A 99 5.37 16.00 -2.09
CA SER A 99 6.13 15.40 -1.00
C SER A 99 7.64 15.24 -1.28
N GLN A 100 8.16 15.89 -2.33
CA GLN A 100 9.58 15.86 -2.72
C GLN A 100 10.10 14.43 -3.03
N ARG A 101 9.22 13.56 -3.51
CA ARG A 101 9.53 12.18 -3.94
C ARG A 101 9.25 12.00 -5.42
N ILE A 102 9.99 11.12 -6.07
CA ILE A 102 9.71 10.71 -7.46
C ILE A 102 8.48 9.80 -7.45
N GLY A 103 7.41 10.21 -8.14
CA GLY A 103 6.23 9.40 -8.35
C GLY A 103 6.21 8.81 -9.76
N LEU A 104 5.83 7.54 -9.85
CA LEU A 104 5.65 6.77 -11.08
C LEU A 104 4.14 6.59 -11.31
N PHE A 105 3.62 6.96 -12.48
CA PHE A 105 2.19 7.00 -12.77
C PHE A 105 1.86 6.22 -14.04
N GLY A 106 0.70 5.55 -14.06
CA GLY A 106 0.22 4.80 -15.22
C GLY A 106 0.45 3.29 -15.14
N ALA A 107 0.84 2.77 -13.97
CA ALA A 107 1.11 1.34 -13.79
C ALA A 107 -0.19 0.54 -13.89
N GLN A 108 -0.17 -0.56 -14.64
CA GLN A 108 -1.26 -1.52 -14.67
C GLN A 108 -1.23 -2.38 -13.40
N LYS A 109 -2.41 -2.84 -12.96
CA LYS A 109 -2.56 -3.66 -11.75
C LYS A 109 -1.63 -4.88 -11.73
N ASP A 110 -1.52 -5.57 -12.86
CA ASP A 110 -0.73 -6.80 -12.97
C ASP A 110 0.79 -6.54 -12.97
N ASP A 111 1.20 -5.30 -13.22
CA ASP A 111 2.59 -4.87 -13.19
C ASP A 111 3.03 -4.35 -11.82
N LEU A 112 2.10 -4.14 -10.88
CA LEU A 112 2.39 -3.61 -9.55
C LEU A 112 3.45 -4.42 -8.78
N PRO A 113 3.39 -5.77 -8.73
CA PRO A 113 4.42 -6.53 -8.03
C PRO A 113 5.84 -6.30 -8.59
N LYS A 114 5.95 -6.11 -9.92
CA LYS A 114 7.24 -5.89 -10.59
C LYS A 114 7.75 -4.46 -10.38
N THR A 115 6.86 -3.47 -10.49
CA THR A 115 7.21 -2.07 -10.28
C THR A 115 7.59 -1.77 -8.81
N LEU A 116 6.93 -2.42 -7.84
CA LEU A 116 7.21 -2.26 -6.41
C LEU A 116 8.50 -2.94 -5.96
N ALA A 117 8.76 -4.16 -6.44
CA ALA A 117 9.95 -4.92 -6.05
C ALA A 117 11.25 -4.26 -6.52
N ALA A 118 11.21 -3.53 -7.64
CA ALA A 118 12.39 -2.88 -8.20
C ALA A 118 12.66 -1.49 -7.62
N ALA A 119 11.69 -0.90 -6.91
CA ALA A 119 11.77 0.48 -6.44
C ALA A 119 12.07 0.63 -4.93
N ASN A 120 12.22 -0.46 -4.19
CA ASN A 120 12.56 -0.48 -2.76
C ASN A 120 13.91 -1.16 -2.51
#